data_AF-A0AAX6HUC6-F1
#
_entry.id   AF-A0AAX6HUC6-F1
#
_cell.length_a   1.000
_cell.length_b   1.000
_cell.length_c   1.000
_cell.angle_alpha   90.00
_cell.angle_beta   90.00
_cell.angle_gamma   90.00
#
_symmetry.space_group_name_H-M   'P 1'
#
loop_
_entity.id
_entity.type
_entity.pdbx_description
1 polymer ?
#
loop_
_entity_poly.entity_id
_entity_poly.type
_entity_poly.pdbx_seq_one_letter_code
_entity_poly.pdbx_strand_id
1 'polypeptide(L)'
;MQSLQEKASEWSGVAASDAFAIDETNLFQALGGLQPFVDLSTNFYNRVYADEDEWFRSIFAGSRKEDAIQNQYEFFVQRMGGPPLYSQRKGNWRGFFFGNF
;
A
#
# COMPACT_ATOMS: atom_id res chain seq x y z
N MET A 1 4.92 -26.73 2.82
CA MET A 1 5.18 -25.43 2.18
C MET A 1 4.95 -24.38 3.25
N GLN A 2 5.97 -23.59 3.61
CA GLN A 2 5.77 -22.44 4.50
C GLN A 2 4.84 -21.44 3.84
N SER A 3 3.95 -20.82 4.63
CA SER A 3 3.04 -19.80 4.13
C SER A 3 3.82 -18.53 3.74
N LEU A 4 3.27 -17.73 2.84
CA LEU A 4 3.89 -16.45 2.44
C LEU A 4 3.99 -15.48 3.62
N GLN A 5 3.06 -15.57 4.57
CA GLN A 5 3.01 -14.76 5.79
C GLN A 5 4.13 -15.14 6.76
N GLU A 6 4.43 -16.44 6.89
CA GLU A 6 5.57 -16.94 7.68
C GLU A 6 6.90 -16.42 7.12
N LYS A 7 7.10 -16.53 5.80
CA LYS A 7 8.30 -16.00 5.15
C LYS A 7 8.44 -14.48 5.29
N ALA A 8 7.32 -13.77 5.14
CA ALA A 8 7.30 -12.32 5.34
C ALA A 8 7.69 -11.94 6.77
N SER A 9 7.19 -12.68 7.77
CA SER A 9 7.53 -12.44 9.17
C SER A 9 9.01 -12.71 9.45
N GLU A 10 9.54 -13.81 8.89
CA GLU A 10 10.95 -14.18 9.04
C GLU A 10 11.90 -13.16 8.39
N TRP A 11 11.60 -12.69 7.18
CA TRP A 11 12.48 -11.77 6.44
C TRP A 11 12.34 -10.32 6.86
N SER A 12 11.16 -9.89 7.31
CA SER A 12 10.94 -8.52 7.78
C SER A 12 11.32 -8.32 9.25
N GLY A 13 11.39 -9.40 10.03
CA GLY A 13 11.54 -9.33 11.49
C GLY A 13 10.29 -8.79 12.20
N VAL A 14 9.17 -8.63 11.51
CA VAL A 14 7.90 -8.14 12.06
C VAL A 14 6.93 -9.30 12.19
N ALA A 15 6.38 -9.52 13.39
CA ALA A 15 5.36 -10.53 13.59
C ALA A 15 4.08 -10.17 12.82
N ALA A 16 3.39 -11.18 12.29
CA ALA A 16 2.13 -10.95 11.56
C ALA A 16 1.11 -10.19 12.43
N SER A 17 0.99 -10.51 13.73
CA SER A 17 0.11 -9.78 14.66
C SER A 17 0.36 -8.28 14.64
N ASP A 18 1.62 -7.87 14.64
CA ASP A 18 2.01 -6.46 14.72
C ASP A 18 1.77 -5.75 13.39
N ALA A 19 1.96 -6.45 12.27
CA ALA A 19 1.64 -5.93 10.94
C ALA A 19 0.13 -5.69 10.73
N PHE A 20 -0.71 -6.49 11.39
CA PHE A 20 -2.18 -6.39 11.32
C PHE A 20 -2.79 -5.56 12.47
N ALA A 21 -1.99 -5.02 13.40
CA ALA A 21 -2.48 -4.15 14.48
C ALA A 21 -3.19 -2.88 13.97
N ILE A 22 -2.97 -2.52 12.70
CA ILE A 22 -3.70 -1.44 12.00
C ILE A 22 -5.22 -1.69 11.91
N ASP A 23 -5.68 -2.93 12.12
CA ASP A 23 -7.10 -3.30 12.14
C ASP A 23 -7.78 -3.02 13.48
N GLU A 24 -7.02 -2.78 14.55
CA GLU A 24 -7.57 -2.55 15.89
C GLU A 24 -8.21 -1.17 16.04
N THR A 25 -7.83 -0.21 15.19
CA THR A 25 -8.36 1.15 15.21
C THR A 25 -8.59 1.67 13.80
N ASN A 26 -9.60 2.53 13.64
CA ASN A 26 -9.84 3.19 12.36
C ASN A 26 -8.82 4.31 12.17
N LEU A 27 -7.66 3.97 11.59
CA LEU A 27 -6.59 4.92 11.31
C LEU A 27 -7.03 6.03 10.35
N PHE A 28 -7.98 5.75 9.43
CA PHE A 28 -8.53 6.79 8.58
C PHE A 28 -9.21 7.91 9.37
N GLN A 29 -10.00 7.55 10.39
CA GLN A 29 -10.60 8.52 11.30
C GLN A 29 -9.56 9.15 12.22
N ALA A 30 -8.64 8.35 12.78
CA ALA A 30 -7.62 8.82 13.72
C ALA A 30 -6.67 9.86 13.09
N LEU A 31 -6.37 9.73 11.80
CA LEU A 31 -5.49 10.64 11.07
C LEU A 31 -6.23 11.86 10.51
N GLY A 32 -7.56 11.94 10.62
CA GLY A 32 -8.33 13.10 10.14
C GLY A 32 -8.76 13.01 8.67
N GLY A 33 -8.90 11.80 8.12
CA GLY A 33 -9.48 11.56 6.80
C GLY A 33 -8.45 11.31 5.69
N LEU A 34 -8.75 11.80 4.48
CA LEU A 34 -8.04 11.42 3.26
C LEU A 34 -6.69 12.12 3.08
N GLN A 35 -6.58 13.38 3.50
CA GLN A 35 -5.42 14.24 3.20
C GLN A 35 -4.07 13.65 3.66
N PRO A 36 -3.93 13.09 4.87
CA PRO A 36 -2.66 12.50 5.32
C PRO A 36 -2.16 11.36 4.43
N PHE A 37 -3.07 10.54 3.88
CA PHE A 37 -2.71 9.43 2.98
C PHE A 37 -2.24 9.93 1.61
N VAL A 38 -2.89 10.99 1.11
CA VAL A 38 -2.49 11.67 -0.12
C VAL A 38 -1.10 12.29 0.05
N ASP A 39 -0.87 13.00 1.15
CA ASP A 39 0.41 13.63 1.45
C ASP A 39 1.53 12.58 1.62
N LEU A 40 1.25 11.49 2.35
CA LEU A 40 2.18 10.37 2.52
C LEU A 40 2.58 9.76 1.18
N SER A 41 1.60 9.41 0.35
CA SER A 41 1.85 8.75 -0.93
C SER A 41 2.54 9.69 -1.91
N THR A 42 2.16 10.97 -1.91
CA THR A 42 2.82 12.01 -2.71
C THR A 42 4.28 12.19 -2.30
N ASN A 43 4.57 12.25 -0.99
CA ASN A 43 5.93 12.36 -0.48
C ASN A 43 6.77 11.12 -0.82
N PHE A 44 6.20 9.93 -0.66
CA PHE A 44 6.83 8.67 -1.03
C PHE A 44 7.24 8.65 -2.50
N TYR A 45 6.29 8.87 -3.43
CA TYR A 45 6.60 8.86 -4.85
C TYR A 45 7.44 10.05 -5.30
N ASN A 46 7.39 11.19 -4.61
CA ASN A 46 8.36 12.27 -4.87
C ASN A 46 9.79 11.79 -4.63
N ARG A 47 10.03 11.02 -3.56
CA ARG A 47 11.35 10.45 -3.26
C ARG A 47 11.72 9.33 -4.23
N VAL A 48 10.80 8.42 -4.53
CA VAL A 48 11.04 7.30 -5.48
C VAL A 48 11.45 7.80 -6.87
N TYR A 49 10.78 8.83 -7.39
CA TYR A 49 11.12 9.38 -8.71
C TYR A 49 12.33 10.33 -8.69
N ALA A 50 12.69 10.86 -7.52
CA ALA A 50 13.89 11.66 -7.31
C ALA A 50 15.11 10.81 -6.89
N ASP A 51 14.95 9.49 -6.79
CA ASP A 51 16.03 8.58 -6.40
C ASP A 51 17.15 8.59 -7.46
N GLU A 52 18.39 8.65 -6.98
CA GLU A 52 19.59 8.62 -7.80
C GLU A 52 19.88 7.20 -8.32
N ASP A 53 19.36 6.19 -7.63
CA ASP A 53 19.51 4.78 -8.00
C ASP A 53 18.63 4.42 -9.20
N GLU A 54 19.24 4.37 -10.38
CA GLU A 54 18.54 4.05 -11.63
C GLU A 54 17.85 2.68 -11.62
N TRP A 55 18.44 1.69 -10.93
CA TRP A 55 17.86 0.35 -10.84
C TRP A 55 16.49 0.41 -10.17
N PHE A 56 16.33 1.20 -9.11
CA PHE A 56 15.08 1.34 -8.36
C PHE A 56 14.08 2.21 -9.13
N ARG A 57 14.54 3.33 -9.69
CA ARG A 57 13.71 4.21 -10.52
C ARG A 57 13.15 3.48 -11.75
N SER A 58 13.93 2.58 -12.35
CA SER A 58 13.52 1.81 -13.53
C SER A 58 12.34 0.88 -13.28
N ILE A 59 12.14 0.42 -12.03
CA ILE A 59 10.96 -0.39 -11.64
C ILE A 59 9.67 0.40 -11.85
N PHE A 60 9.71 1.71 -11.64
CA PHE A 60 8.56 2.60 -11.75
C PHE A 60 8.45 3.30 -13.11
N ALA A 61 9.42 3.11 -14.02
CA ALA A 61 9.45 3.79 -15.31
C ALA A 61 8.25 3.47 -16.23
N GLY A 62 7.62 2.30 -16.05
CA GLY A 62 6.42 1.89 -16.78
C GLY A 62 5.11 2.48 -16.25
N SER A 63 5.14 3.20 -15.13
CA SER A 63 3.95 3.77 -14.49
C SER A 63 4.00 5.29 -14.45
N ARG A 64 2.86 5.94 -14.67
CA ARG A 64 2.73 7.38 -14.42
C ARG A 64 2.73 7.62 -12.91
N LYS A 65 3.52 8.62 -12.47
CA LYS A 65 3.69 8.95 -11.06
C LYS A 65 2.36 9.26 -10.37
N GLU A 66 1.50 10.03 -11.03
CA GLU A 66 0.20 10.44 -10.52
C GLU A 66 -0.72 9.23 -10.34
N ASP A 67 -0.71 8.29 -11.29
CA ASP A 67 -1.49 7.05 -11.17
C ASP A 67 -0.96 6.18 -10.03
N ALA A 68 0.36 6.12 -9.83
CA ALA A 68 0.98 5.33 -8.78
C ALA A 68 0.66 5.89 -7.38
N ILE A 69 0.73 7.22 -7.22
CA ILE A 69 0.27 7.94 -6.02
C ILE A 69 -1.20 7.62 -5.76
N GLN A 70 -2.04 7.75 -6.80
CA GLN A 70 -3.48 7.54 -6.67
C GLN A 70 -3.82 6.11 -6.22
N ASN A 71 -3.18 5.13 -6.83
CA ASN A 71 -3.41 3.73 -6.49
C ASN A 71 -2.96 3.41 -5.07
N GLN A 72 -1.85 4.00 -4.61
CA GLN A 72 -1.31 3.72 -3.27
C GLN A 72 -2.18 4.33 -2.16
N TYR A 73 -2.54 5.62 -2.26
CA TYR A 73 -3.36 6.21 -1.20
C TYR A 73 -4.76 5.61 -1.15
N GLU A 74 -5.37 5.29 -2.30
CA GLU A 74 -6.70 4.66 -2.33
C GLU A 74 -6.66 3.26 -1.69
N PHE A 75 -5.57 2.51 -1.91
CA PHE A 75 -5.37 1.23 -1.25
C PHE A 75 -5.23 1.39 0.27
N PHE A 76 -4.42 2.34 0.74
CA PHE A 76 -4.25 2.58 2.17
C PHE A 76 -5.54 3.04 2.84
N VAL A 77 -6.28 3.95 2.21
CA VAL A 77 -7.59 4.40 2.72
C VAL A 77 -8.53 3.22 2.86
N GLN A 78 -8.64 2.35 1.85
CA GLN A 78 -9.49 1.17 1.91
C GLN A 78 -9.00 0.16 2.98
N ARG A 79 -7.68 -0.03 3.10
CA ARG A 79 -7.09 -0.98 4.05
C ARG A 79 -7.19 -0.50 5.50
N MET A 80 -7.18 0.80 5.73
CA MET A 80 -7.07 1.43 7.06
C MET A 80 -8.41 2.01 7.55
N GLY A 81 -9.53 1.49 7.07
CA GLY A 81 -10.88 1.78 7.60
C GLY A 81 -11.65 2.91 6.93
N GLY A 82 -11.14 3.45 5.81
CA GLY A 82 -11.82 4.43 4.97
C GLY A 82 -12.71 3.82 3.87
N PRO A 83 -13.29 4.66 2.98
CA PRO A 83 -14.15 4.20 1.90
C PRO A 83 -13.38 3.34 0.87
N PRO A 84 -14.03 2.36 0.22
CA PRO A 84 -13.38 1.44 -0.74
C PRO A 84 -13.17 2.08 -2.12
N LEU A 85 -12.43 3.20 -2.17
CA LEU A 85 -12.17 3.98 -3.38
C LEU A 85 -11.41 3.18 -4.43
N TYR A 86 -10.45 2.36 -3.99
CA TYR A 86 -9.63 1.53 -4.88
C TYR A 86 -10.48 0.49 -5.62
N SER A 87 -11.26 -0.31 -4.88
CA SER A 87 -12.13 -1.33 -5.46
C SER A 87 -13.22 -0.74 -6.37
N GLN A 88 -13.67 0.49 -6.11
CA GLN A 88 -14.65 1.18 -6.97
C GLN A 88 -14.04 1.60 -8.31
N ARG A 89 -12.79 2.09 -8.32
CA ARG A 89 -12.14 2.60 -9.54
C ARG A 89 -11.54 1.50 -10.42
N LYS A 90 -10.95 0.47 -9.82
CA LYS A 90 -10.24 -0.61 -10.55
C LYS A 90 -11.00 -1.93 -10.63
N GLY A 91 -12.19 -2.02 -10.03
CA GLY A 91 -12.89 -3.27 -9.81
C GLY A 91 -12.31 -4.05 -8.63
N ASN A 92 -12.99 -5.11 -8.21
CA ASN A 92 -12.53 -5.97 -7.10
C ASN A 92 -11.08 -6.40 -7.36
N TRP A 93 -10.18 -6.11 -6.43
CA TRP A 93 -8.76 -6.49 -6.50
C TRP A 93 -8.65 -8.01 -6.78
N ARG A 94 -8.40 -8.40 -8.04
CA ARG A 94 -7.84 -9.72 -8.35
C ARG A 94 -6.35 -9.57 -8.17
N GLY A 95 -5.90 -9.85 -6.96
CA GLY A 95 -4.51 -9.70 -6.58
C GLY A 95 -3.58 -10.50 -7.44
N PHE A 96 -2.48 -9.86 -7.83
CA PHE A 96 -1.20 -10.45 -7.46
C PHE A 96 -1.24 -10.68 -5.95
N PHE A 97 -1.32 -11.95 -5.56
CA PHE A 97 -1.47 -12.50 -4.20
C PHE A 97 -2.90 -12.62 -3.63
N PHE A 98 -3.22 -13.88 -3.31
CA PHE A 98 -4.37 -14.42 -2.57
C PHE A 98 -5.68 -14.64 -3.34
N GLY A 99 -5.68 -15.67 -4.19
CA GLY A 99 -6.86 -16.47 -4.47
C GLY A 99 -6.57 -17.92 -4.09
N ASN A 100 -7.15 -18.40 -3.00
CA ASN A 100 -7.35 -19.83 -2.76
C ASN A 100 -8.67 -20.22 -3.42
N PHE A 101 -8.61 -20.97 -4.51
CA PHE A 101 -9.34 -22.23 -4.75
C PHE A 101 -8.57 -23.02 -5.81
#